data_AF-A0AAE4VI90-F1
#
_entry.id   AF-A0AAE4VI90-F1
#
_cell.length_a   1.000
_cell.length_b   1.000
_cell.length_c   1.000
_cell.angle_alpha   90.00
_cell.angle_beta   90.00
_cell.angle_gamma   90.00
#
_symmetry.space_group_name_H-M   'P 1'
#
loop_
_entity.id
_entity.type
_entity.pdbx_description
1 polymer ?
#
loop_
_entity_poly.entity_id
_entity_poly.type
_entity_poly.pdbx_seq_one_letter_code
_entity_poly.pdbx_strand_id
1 'polypeptide(L)' 'MTSRYSDDLDLVAPEDYVPTTLHALLMHLHVSDAARDVQEAAVRGWLQDHPAGPAMQFTLRKFGFGHLI' A
#
# COMPACT_ATOMS: atom_id res chain seq x y z
N MET A 1 -5.89 12.11 -34.32
CA MET A 1 -4.96 11.12 -33.76
C MET A 1 -4.87 11.40 -32.27
N THR A 2 -5.66 10.67 -31.49
CA THR A 2 -5.71 10.79 -30.02
C THR A 2 -4.42 10.22 -29.45
N SER A 3 -3.62 11.05 -28.77
CA SER A 3 -2.39 10.60 -28.12
C SER A 3 -2.73 9.48 -27.15
N ARG A 4 -2.17 8.28 -27.37
CA ARG A 4 -2.40 7.07 -26.55
C ARG A 4 -1.82 7.17 -25.14
N TYR A 5 -1.06 8.24 -24.89
CA TYR A 5 -0.39 8.54 -23.64
C TYR A 5 -0.63 10.04 -23.39
N SER A 6 -1.71 10.37 -22.67
CA SER A 6 -1.76 11.66 -21.97
C SER A 6 -0.78 11.49 -20.81
N ASP A 7 0.33 12.19 -20.88
CA ASP A 7 1.38 12.19 -19.86
C ASP A 7 0.98 13.07 -18.65
N ASP A 8 -0.32 13.20 -18.42
CA ASP A 8 -0.88 13.87 -17.24
C ASP A 8 -0.76 12.88 -16.07
N LEU A 9 0.45 12.80 -15.53
CA LEU A 9 0.64 12.26 -14.20
C LEU A 9 -0.08 13.22 -13.24
N ASP A 10 -1.27 12.85 -12.79
CA ASP A 10 -1.96 13.51 -11.69
C ASP A 10 -1.13 13.32 -10.41
N LEU A 11 -0.13 14.19 -10.24
CA LEU A 11 0.69 14.24 -9.04
C LEU A 11 -0.20 14.71 -7.90
N VAL A 12 -0.46 13.82 -6.95
CA VAL A 12 -1.13 14.15 -5.70
C VAL A 12 -0.16 14.81 -4.74
N ALA A 13 -0.67 15.67 -3.86
CA ALA A 13 0.14 16.21 -2.78
C ALA A 13 0.61 15.05 -1.87
N PRO A 14 1.79 15.15 -1.24
CA PRO A 14 2.31 14.10 -0.36
C PRO A 14 1.32 13.67 0.74
N GLU A 15 0.53 14.61 1.26
CA GLU A 15 -0.52 14.39 2.25
C GLU A 15 -1.71 13.55 1.73
N ASP A 16 -1.95 13.56 0.42
CA ASP A 16 -3.03 12.82 -0.23
C ASP A 16 -2.58 11.44 -0.75
N TYR A 17 -1.31 11.08 -0.55
CA TYR A 17 -0.76 9.82 -1.00
C TYR A 17 -1.32 8.64 -0.18
N VAL A 18 -1.99 7.70 -0.86
CA VAL A 18 -2.48 6.45 -0.26
C VAL A 18 -1.74 5.26 -0.87
N PRO A 19 -1.01 4.45 -0.07
CA PRO A 19 -0.32 3.28 -0.58
C PRO A 19 -1.31 2.20 -1.03
N THR A 20 -1.13 1.67 -2.24
CA THR A 20 -2.03 0.66 -2.84
C THR A 20 -1.46 -0.76 -2.81
N THR A 21 -0.22 -0.94 -2.34
CA THR A 21 0.45 -2.24 -2.21
C THR A 21 1.11 -2.37 -0.85
N LEU A 22 1.30 -3.60 -0.39
CA LEU A 22 2.00 -3.85 0.87
C LEU A 22 3.40 -3.23 0.90
N HIS A 23 4.20 -3.36 -0.16
CA HIS A 23 5.55 -2.80 -0.18
C HIS A 23 5.54 -1.28 -0.03
N ALA A 24 4.65 -0.59 -0.76
CA ALA A 24 4.47 0.85 -0.63
C ALA A 24 3.99 1.24 0.79
N LEU A 25 3.11 0.44 1.39
CA LEU A 25 2.64 0.67 2.76
C LEU A 25 3.78 0.53 3.78
N LEU A 26 4.61 -0.51 3.68
CA LEU A 26 5.74 -0.70 4.59
C LEU A 26 6.76 0.44 4.48
N MET A 27 7.00 0.94 3.27
CA MET A 27 7.84 2.12 3.04
C MET A 27 7.21 3.39 3.64
N HIS A 28 5.91 3.60 3.42
CA HIS A 28 5.16 4.73 3.96
C HIS A 28 5.13 4.74 5.50
N LEU A 29 5.03 3.56 6.12
CA LEU A 29 5.06 3.39 7.57
C LEU A 29 6.48 3.31 8.14
N HIS A 30 7.52 3.40 7.30
CA HIS A 30 8.93 3.29 7.69
C HIS A 30 9.29 1.99 8.43
N VAL A 31 8.66 0.87 8.05
CA VAL A 31 8.86 -0.46 8.66
C VAL A 31 9.30 -1.51 7.63
N SER A 32 9.74 -1.10 6.43
CA SER A 32 10.23 -1.99 5.36
C SER A 32 11.31 -2.96 5.82
N ASP A 33 12.20 -2.51 6.71
CA ASP A 33 13.34 -3.28 7.22
C ASP A 33 13.11 -3.77 8.66
N ALA A 34 11.92 -3.54 9.21
CA ALA A 34 11.57 -3.99 10.55
C ALA A 34 11.32 -5.50 10.60
N ALA A 35 11.33 -6.05 11.82
CA ALA A 35 10.95 -7.44 12.05
C ALA A 35 9.50 -7.70 11.62
N ARG A 36 9.20 -8.95 11.26
CA ARG A 36 7.93 -9.34 10.64
C ARG A 36 6.71 -9.04 11.51
N ASP A 37 6.83 -9.23 12.81
CA ASP A 37 5.82 -8.92 13.82
C ASP A 37 5.53 -7.41 13.90
N VAL A 38 6.56 -6.58 13.81
CA VAL A 38 6.43 -5.10 13.75
C VAL A 38 5.72 -4.69 12.47
N GLN A 39 6.09 -5.26 11.33
CA GLN A 39 5.41 -5.03 10.05
C GLN A 39 3.94 -5.42 10.13
N GLU A 40 3.63 -6.59 10.70
CA GLU A 40 2.25 -7.06 10.82
C GLU A 40 1.40 -6.17 11.71
N ALA A 41 1.92 -5.75 12.87
CA ALA A 41 1.22 -4.84 13.77
C ALA A 41 0.94 -3.48 13.09
N ALA A 42 1.92 -2.94 12.36
CA ALA A 42 1.79 -1.68 11.65
C ALA A 42 0.76 -1.76 10.51
N VAL A 43 0.83 -2.80 9.68
CA VAL A 43 -0.14 -3.04 8.58
C VAL A 43 -1.54 -3.23 9.14
N ARG A 44 -1.69 -4.01 10.23
CA ARG A 44 -2.98 -4.22 10.88
C ARG A 44 -3.57 -2.91 11.38
N GLY A 45 -2.77 -2.07 12.04
CA GLY A 45 -3.21 -0.76 12.51
C GLY A 45 -3.69 0.13 11.35
N TRP A 46 -2.93 0.19 10.26
CA TRP A 46 -3.32 0.99 9.10
C TRP A 46 -4.64 0.52 8.44
N LEU A 47 -4.85 -0.79 8.36
CA LEU A 47 -6.05 -1.40 7.77
C LEU A 47 -7.34 -1.15 8.59
N GLN A 48 -7.25 -0.69 9.84
CA GLN A 48 -8.43 -0.34 10.64
C GLN A 48 -9.17 0.88 10.06
N ASP A 49 -8.41 1.85 9.56
CA ASP A 49 -8.96 3.10 9.01
C ASP A 49 -8.95 3.12 7.48
N HIS A 50 -8.21 2.19 6.84
CA HIS A 50 -8.01 2.16 5.39
C HIS A 50 -8.30 0.76 4.82
N PRO A 51 -9.53 0.50 4.33
CA PRO A 51 -9.87 -0.78 3.72
C PRO A 51 -8.95 -1.13 2.55
N ALA A 52 -8.45 -2.37 2.53
CA ALA A 52 -7.55 -2.83 1.47
C ALA A 52 -8.29 -2.92 0.12
N GLY A 53 -7.85 -2.11 -0.86
CA GLY A 53 -8.27 -2.26 -2.26
C GLY A 53 -7.71 -3.53 -2.92
N PRO A 54 -8.13 -3.87 -4.16
CA PRO A 54 -7.77 -5.14 -4.81
C PRO A 54 -6.25 -5.40 -4.92
N ALA A 55 -5.46 -4.38 -5.24
CA ALA A 55 -4.00 -4.49 -5.34
C ALA A 55 -3.34 -4.75 -3.96
N MET A 56 -3.85 -4.09 -2.92
CA MET A 56 -3.39 -4.29 -1.54
C MET A 56 -3.70 -5.72 -1.10
N GLN A 57 -4.94 -6.18 -1.29
CA GLN A 57 -5.34 -7.55 -0.95
C GLN A 57 -4.47 -8.61 -1.67
N PHE A 58 -4.22 -8.41 -2.97
CA PHE A 58 -3.36 -9.30 -3.74
C PHE A 58 -1.94 -9.37 -3.16
N THR A 59 -1.34 -8.21 -2.86
CA THR A 59 0.02 -8.16 -2.31
C THR A 59 0.10 -8.70 -0.88
N LEU A 60 -0.89 -8.41 -0.03
CA LEU A 60 -0.99 -9.00 1.32
C LEU A 60 -0.99 -10.52 1.26
N ARG A 61 -1.82 -11.13 0.40
CA ARG A 61 -1.82 -12.59 0.22
C ARG A 61 -0.49 -13.11 -0.31
N LYS A 62 0.06 -12.48 -1.35
CA LYS A 62 1.32 -12.89 -1.99
C LYS A 62 2.49 -12.91 -1.01
N PHE A 63 2.54 -11.97 -0.07
CA PHE A 63 3.65 -11.82 0.88
C PHE A 63 3.36 -12.38 2.28
N GLY A 64 2.31 -13.18 2.44
CA GLY A 64 2.01 -13.90 3.68
C GLY A 64 1.35 -13.07 4.79
N PHE A 65 0.70 -11.96 4.43
CA PHE A 65 -0.13 -11.13 5.31
C PHE A 65 -1.64 -11.31 5.01
N GLY A 66 -2.00 -12.35 4.27
CA GLY A 66 -3.37 -12.57 3.81
C GLY A 66 -4.39 -12.80 4.93
N HIS A 67 -3.94 -13.08 6.15
CA HIS A 67 -4.79 -13.24 7.34
C HIS A 67 -5.27 -11.90 7.94
N LEU A 68 -4.80 -10.76 7.41
CA LEU A 68 -5.20 -9.42 7.84
C LEU A 68 -6.43 -8.87 7.09
N ILE A 69 -6.99 -9.63 6.14
CA ILE A 69 -8.10 -9.21 5.27
C ILE A 69 -9.25 -10.22 5.25
#